data_AF-A0A7W0UKZ3-F1
#
_entry.id   AF-A0A7W0UKZ3-F1
#
_cell.length_a   1.000
_cell.length_b   1.000
_cell.length_c   1.000
_cell.angle_alpha   90.00
_cell.angle_beta   90.00
_cell.angle_gamma   90.00
#
_symmetry.space_group_name_H-M   'P 1'
#
loop_
_entity.id
_entity.type
_entity.pdbx_description
1 polymer ?
#
loop_
_entity_poly.entity_id
_entity_poly.type
_entity_poly.pdbx_seq_one_letter_code
_entity_poly.pdbx_strand_id
1 'polypeptide(L)'
;MVGTIGFAGSKARVAGRFGWWWRVIGTPHLAAAALGGALLGAVASTVGLALPGGSPERVWVGLALLAIAGGLDLIGARANLIARAKQVPLSWKHVFPAPMSSTLYGATLGIGLASTVYFWSFWAVIVALIVAASPALGLLLGAGYGIGRALPVFAVAGALEESEIETTLDSWRDRDQLVKTLSLMATALLALGVWQLV
;
A
#
# COMPACT_ATOMS: atom_id res chain seq x y z
N MET A 1 -14.53 1.28 3.30
CA MET A 1 -14.20 -0.15 3.05
C MET A 1 -13.42 -0.75 4.21
N VAL A 2 -12.36 -0.09 4.71
CA VAL A 2 -11.59 -0.58 5.89
C VAL A 2 -12.50 -0.95 7.07
N GLY A 3 -13.45 -0.09 7.45
CA GLY A 3 -14.43 -0.42 8.48
C GLY A 3 -15.24 -1.68 8.18
N THR A 4 -15.73 -1.86 6.95
CA THR A 4 -16.47 -3.07 6.57
C THR A 4 -15.65 -4.36 6.73
N ILE A 5 -14.38 -4.33 6.34
CA ILE A 5 -13.46 -5.47 6.49
C ILE A 5 -13.13 -5.69 7.98
N GLY A 6 -12.88 -4.60 8.72
CA GLY A 6 -12.62 -4.61 10.16
C GLY A 6 -13.77 -5.19 10.98
N PHE A 7 -15.00 -4.68 10.78
CA PHE A 7 -16.20 -5.16 11.45
C PHE A 7 -16.49 -6.64 11.12
N ALA A 8 -16.33 -7.04 9.86
CA ALA A 8 -16.48 -8.43 9.47
C ALA A 8 -15.45 -9.35 10.15
N GLY A 9 -14.19 -8.89 10.27
CA GLY A 9 -13.14 -9.62 10.97
C GLY A 9 -13.39 -9.74 12.47
N SER A 10 -13.79 -8.65 13.12
CA SER A 10 -14.13 -8.63 14.56
C SER A 10 -15.30 -9.58 14.87
N LYS A 11 -16.39 -9.52 14.08
CA LYS A 11 -17.54 -10.45 14.22
C LYS A 11 -17.15 -11.91 13.98
N ALA A 12 -16.31 -12.16 12.98
CA ALA A 12 -15.81 -13.51 12.72
C ALA A 12 -14.96 -14.03 13.89
N ARG A 13 -14.18 -13.16 14.56
CA ARG A 13 -13.38 -13.51 15.73
C ARG A 13 -14.25 -13.89 16.92
N VAL A 14 -15.21 -13.04 17.27
CA VAL A 14 -16.18 -13.29 18.37
C VAL A 14 -16.96 -14.58 18.12
N ALA A 15 -17.30 -14.87 16.86
CA ALA A 15 -18.00 -16.10 16.48
C ALA A 15 -17.10 -17.34 16.32
N GLY A 16 -15.80 -17.28 16.62
CA GLY A 16 -14.86 -18.41 16.45
C GLY A 16 -14.60 -18.80 14.98
N ARG A 17 -14.94 -17.95 14.02
CA ARG A 17 -14.81 -18.18 12.56
C ARG A 17 -13.69 -17.36 11.92
N PHE A 18 -12.71 -16.91 12.71
CA PHE A 18 -11.62 -16.06 12.21
C PHE A 18 -10.80 -16.73 11.09
N GLY A 19 -10.55 -18.04 11.20
CA GLY A 19 -9.84 -18.79 10.15
C GLY A 19 -10.57 -18.82 8.80
N TRP A 20 -11.91 -18.89 8.81
CA TRP A 20 -12.71 -18.79 7.59
C TRP A 20 -12.63 -17.39 6.98
N TRP A 21 -12.74 -16.36 7.81
CA TRP A 21 -12.61 -14.97 7.36
C TRP A 21 -11.24 -14.73 6.72
N TRP A 22 -10.19 -15.32 7.29
CA TRP A 22 -8.85 -15.24 6.72
C TRP A 22 -8.76 -15.85 5.33
N ARG A 23 -9.28 -17.06 5.15
CA ARG A 23 -9.29 -17.74 3.85
C ARG A 23 -10.12 -17.02 2.79
N VAL A 24 -11.24 -16.42 3.17
CA VAL A 24 -12.26 -15.91 2.23
C VAL A 24 -12.14 -14.41 1.95
N ILE A 25 -11.70 -13.62 2.92
CA ILE A 25 -11.62 -12.15 2.81
C ILE A 25 -10.17 -11.69 2.83
N GLY A 26 -9.38 -12.25 3.74
CA GLY A 26 -8.04 -11.79 4.04
C GLY A 26 -6.99 -12.13 3.01
N THR A 27 -6.77 -13.43 2.79
CA THR A 27 -5.79 -13.92 1.82
C THR A 27 -6.06 -13.37 0.42
N PRO A 28 -7.31 -13.35 -0.10
CA PRO A 28 -7.57 -12.77 -1.42
C PRO A 28 -7.26 -11.27 -1.49
N HIS A 29 -7.51 -10.53 -0.42
CA HIS A 29 -7.17 -9.10 -0.35
C HIS A 29 -5.67 -8.85 -0.31
N LEU A 30 -4.91 -9.58 0.51
CA LEU A 30 -3.45 -9.49 0.55
C LEU A 30 -2.83 -9.87 -0.79
N ALA A 31 -3.29 -10.98 -1.39
CA ALA A 31 -2.83 -11.42 -2.69
C ALA A 31 -3.13 -10.38 -3.78
N ALA A 32 -4.34 -9.83 -3.78
CA ALA A 32 -4.71 -8.79 -4.73
C ALA A 32 -3.90 -7.51 -4.53
N ALA A 33 -3.62 -7.10 -3.29
CA ALA A 33 -2.77 -5.96 -2.99
C ALA A 33 -1.32 -6.18 -3.45
N ALA A 34 -0.76 -7.37 -3.19
CA ALA A 34 0.55 -7.76 -3.69
C ALA A 34 0.59 -7.72 -5.23
N LEU A 35 -0.40 -8.30 -5.91
CA LEU A 35 -0.48 -8.32 -7.36
C LEU A 35 -0.64 -6.93 -7.96
N GLY A 36 -1.50 -6.09 -7.38
CA GLY A 36 -1.69 -4.70 -7.81
C GLY A 36 -0.42 -3.86 -7.66
N GLY A 37 0.28 -4.04 -6.54
CA GLY A 37 1.57 -3.39 -6.30
C GLY A 37 2.68 -3.90 -7.23
N ALA A 38 2.75 -5.22 -7.44
CA ALA A 38 3.71 -5.84 -8.37
C ALA A 38 3.51 -5.32 -9.79
N LEU A 39 2.27 -5.24 -10.25
CA LEU A 39 1.92 -4.68 -11.56
C LEU A 39 2.36 -3.23 -11.68
N LEU A 40 2.06 -2.39 -10.68
CA LEU A 40 2.53 -1.00 -10.65
C LEU A 40 4.05 -0.93 -10.78
N GLY A 41 4.77 -1.71 -9.96
CA GLY A 41 6.23 -1.66 -9.95
C GLY A 41 6.88 -2.21 -11.21
N ALA A 42 6.31 -3.25 -11.81
CA ALA A 42 6.75 -3.76 -13.11
C ALA A 42 6.58 -2.71 -14.21
N VAL A 43 5.42 -2.04 -14.27
CA VAL A 43 5.14 -0.98 -15.25
C VAL A 43 6.09 0.20 -15.04
N ALA A 44 6.21 0.69 -13.80
CA ALA A 44 7.09 1.81 -13.45
C ALA A 44 8.56 1.50 -13.82
N SER A 45 9.05 0.31 -13.47
CA SER A 45 10.43 -0.08 -13.79
C SER A 45 10.66 -0.28 -15.28
N THR A 46 9.64 -0.75 -16.02
CA THR A 46 9.72 -0.86 -17.49
C THR A 46 9.80 0.52 -18.14
N VAL A 47 9.09 1.53 -17.63
CA VAL A 47 9.24 2.92 -18.07
C VAL A 47 10.68 3.42 -17.84
N GLY A 48 11.30 3.00 -16.74
CA GLY A 48 12.70 3.26 -16.43
C GLY A 48 13.71 2.84 -17.51
N LEU A 49 13.46 1.71 -18.17
CA LEU A 49 14.31 1.18 -19.24
C LEU A 49 14.38 2.10 -20.47
N ALA A 50 13.35 2.92 -20.68
CA ALA A 50 13.32 3.88 -21.78
C ALA A 50 14.11 5.17 -21.47
N LEU A 51 14.56 5.37 -20.23
CA LEU A 51 15.28 6.58 -19.82
C LEU A 51 16.78 6.49 -20.16
N PRO A 52 17.37 7.50 -20.81
CA PRO A 52 18.78 7.49 -21.23
C PRO A 52 19.76 7.63 -20.05
N GLY A 53 20.72 6.70 -19.92
CA GLY A 53 21.80 6.73 -18.92
C GLY A 53 21.67 5.65 -17.83
N GLY A 54 21.96 4.39 -18.12
CA GLY A 54 22.03 3.36 -17.09
C GLY A 54 23.30 3.52 -16.25
N SER A 55 23.23 4.22 -15.12
CA SER A 55 24.36 4.36 -14.20
C SER A 55 23.98 4.03 -12.75
N PRO A 56 24.94 3.58 -11.92
CA PRO A 56 24.76 3.43 -10.48
C PRO A 56 24.32 4.72 -9.76
N GLU A 57 24.55 5.90 -10.36
CA GLU A 57 24.18 7.19 -9.77
C GLU A 57 22.66 7.37 -9.67
N ARG A 58 21.92 6.80 -10.63
CA ARG A 58 20.45 6.79 -10.61
C ARG A 58 19.93 6.20 -9.32
N VAL A 59 20.50 5.07 -8.93
CA VAL A 59 20.13 4.36 -7.70
C VAL A 59 20.24 5.28 -6.48
N TRP A 60 21.34 6.02 -6.36
CA TRP A 60 21.55 6.99 -5.28
C TRP A 60 20.53 8.14 -5.31
N VAL A 61 20.16 8.63 -6.50
CA VAL A 61 19.09 9.62 -6.64
C VAL A 61 17.75 9.06 -6.15
N GLY A 62 17.43 7.82 -6.50
CA GLY A 62 16.22 7.14 -6.02
C GLY A 62 16.20 7.01 -4.49
N LEU A 63 17.31 6.61 -3.88
CA LEU A 63 17.45 6.52 -2.42
C LEU A 63 17.34 7.88 -1.73
N ALA A 64 17.97 8.93 -2.30
CA ALA A 64 17.88 10.28 -1.77
C ALA A 64 16.45 10.82 -1.81
N LEU A 65 15.73 10.59 -2.93
CA LEU A 65 14.32 10.99 -3.05
C LEU A 65 13.42 10.24 -2.07
N LEU A 66 13.68 8.95 -1.82
CA LEU A 66 12.98 8.18 -0.80
C LEU A 66 13.23 8.73 0.61
N ALA A 67 14.46 9.10 0.93
CA ALA A 67 14.81 9.69 2.23
C ALA A 67 14.13 11.05 2.43
N ILE A 68 14.17 11.92 1.41
CA ILE A 68 13.49 13.23 1.44
C ILE A 68 11.99 13.05 1.61
N ALA A 69 11.37 12.17 0.84
CA ALA A 69 9.94 11.88 0.93
C ALA A 69 9.54 11.35 2.30
N GLY A 70 10.33 10.45 2.88
CA GLY A 70 10.15 9.99 4.26
C GLY A 70 10.22 11.15 5.27
N GLY A 71 11.18 12.07 5.11
CA GLY A 71 11.27 13.28 5.92
C GLY A 71 10.05 14.20 5.79
N LEU A 72 9.56 14.41 4.56
CA LEU A 72 8.36 15.20 4.28
C LEU A 72 7.11 14.58 4.92
N ASP A 73 6.96 13.25 4.87
CA ASP A 73 5.86 12.55 5.53
C ASP A 73 5.97 12.63 7.06
N LEU A 74 7.19 12.61 7.62
CA LEU A 74 7.41 12.76 9.07
C LEU A 74 6.93 14.12 9.57
N ILE A 75 7.24 15.21 8.84
CA ILE A 75 6.78 16.57 9.19
C ILE A 75 5.33 16.87 8.79
N GLY A 76 4.64 15.91 8.15
CA GLY A 76 3.22 16.05 7.78
C GLY A 76 2.98 16.89 6.52
N ALA A 77 3.99 17.05 5.66
CA ALA A 77 3.80 17.68 4.36
C ALA A 77 2.93 16.79 3.46
N ARG A 78 1.91 17.37 2.84
CA ARG A 78 0.94 16.62 2.02
C ARG A 78 1.28 16.71 0.52
N ALA A 79 1.29 15.57 -0.16
CA ALA A 79 1.46 15.47 -1.60
C ALA A 79 0.09 15.38 -2.32
N ASN A 80 -0.46 16.50 -2.80
CA ASN A 80 -1.75 16.53 -3.51
C ASN A 80 -1.58 16.49 -5.05
N LEU A 81 -0.74 15.60 -5.57
CA LEU A 81 -0.40 15.61 -7.00
C LEU A 81 -1.52 15.06 -7.90
N ILE A 82 -2.11 13.90 -7.56
CA ILE A 82 -3.19 13.25 -8.33
C ILE A 82 -4.23 12.66 -7.37
N ALA A 83 -4.62 13.43 -6.37
CA ALA A 83 -5.57 12.98 -5.35
C ALA A 83 -6.99 12.89 -5.95
N ARG A 84 -7.55 11.67 -6.07
CA ARG A 84 -8.99 11.51 -6.34
C ARG A 84 -9.80 11.80 -5.08
N ALA A 85 -10.91 12.52 -5.24
CA ALA A 85 -11.80 12.90 -4.13
C ALA A 85 -12.51 11.72 -3.43
N LYS A 86 -12.53 10.52 -4.03
CA LYS A 86 -13.19 9.34 -3.45
C LYS A 86 -12.25 8.12 -3.47
N GLN A 87 -11.93 7.62 -2.28
CA GLN A 87 -11.22 6.34 -2.08
C GLN A 87 -12.18 5.17 -2.35
N VAL A 88 -12.14 4.64 -3.57
CA VAL A 88 -12.87 3.44 -4.02
C VAL A 88 -14.41 3.61 -4.02
N PRO A 89 -15.14 3.09 -5.02
CA PRO A 89 -16.59 3.23 -5.04
C PRO A 89 -17.23 2.52 -3.84
N LEU A 90 -17.86 3.29 -2.95
CA LEU A 90 -18.66 2.76 -1.84
C LEU A 90 -19.75 1.80 -2.32
N SER A 91 -20.20 1.93 -3.56
CA SER A 91 -21.17 1.04 -4.20
C SER A 91 -20.68 -0.41 -4.30
N TRP A 92 -19.37 -0.67 -4.33
CA TRP A 92 -18.84 -2.03 -4.44
C TRP A 92 -19.33 -2.94 -3.32
N LYS A 93 -19.47 -2.42 -2.10
CA LYS A 93 -19.99 -3.18 -0.94
C LYS A 93 -21.45 -3.62 -1.10
N HIS A 94 -22.20 -2.98 -2.00
CA HIS A 94 -23.61 -3.27 -2.28
C HIS A 94 -23.79 -4.06 -3.57
N VAL A 95 -22.84 -3.98 -4.50
CA VAL A 95 -22.91 -4.62 -5.82
C VAL A 95 -22.21 -5.98 -5.82
N PHE A 96 -21.10 -6.12 -5.10
CA PHE A 96 -20.30 -7.34 -5.11
C PHE A 96 -20.37 -8.08 -3.76
N PRO A 97 -20.35 -9.43 -3.75
CA PRO A 97 -20.14 -10.21 -2.55
C PRO A 97 -18.88 -9.77 -1.79
N ALA A 98 -18.88 -9.94 -0.48
CA ALA A 98 -17.79 -9.51 0.40
C ALA A 98 -16.37 -9.95 -0.05
N PRO A 99 -16.16 -11.21 -0.51
CA PRO A 99 -14.84 -11.64 -1.01
C PRO A 99 -14.37 -10.81 -2.20
N MET A 100 -15.24 -10.60 -3.19
CA MET A 100 -14.92 -9.84 -4.39
C MET A 100 -14.69 -8.35 -4.08
N SER A 101 -15.53 -7.76 -3.22
CA SER A 101 -15.30 -6.40 -2.72
C SER A 101 -13.92 -6.26 -2.04
N SER A 102 -13.56 -7.24 -1.21
CA SER A 102 -12.27 -7.28 -0.51
C SER A 102 -11.09 -7.41 -1.47
N THR A 103 -11.19 -8.31 -2.45
CA THR A 103 -10.17 -8.52 -3.49
C THR A 103 -9.96 -7.27 -4.34
N LEU A 104 -11.04 -6.66 -4.85
CA LEU A 104 -10.96 -5.44 -5.65
C LEU A 104 -10.40 -4.27 -4.82
N TYR A 105 -10.78 -4.18 -3.54
CA TYR A 105 -10.19 -3.22 -2.62
C TYR A 105 -8.69 -3.46 -2.44
N GLY A 106 -8.26 -4.71 -2.26
CA GLY A 106 -6.86 -5.09 -2.19
C GLY A 106 -6.09 -4.66 -3.44
N ALA A 107 -6.58 -5.00 -4.63
CA ALA A 107 -5.94 -4.62 -5.91
C ALA A 107 -5.78 -3.11 -6.07
N THR A 108 -6.85 -2.33 -5.81
CA THR A 108 -6.78 -0.87 -5.87
C THR A 108 -5.83 -0.28 -4.83
N LEU A 109 -5.77 -0.91 -3.64
CA LEU A 109 -4.83 -0.56 -2.60
C LEU A 109 -3.38 -0.93 -2.98
N GLY A 110 -3.14 -2.00 -3.74
CA GLY A 110 -1.81 -2.29 -4.29
C GLY A 110 -1.34 -1.24 -5.30
N ILE A 111 -2.22 -0.87 -6.24
CA ILE A 111 -1.91 0.04 -7.34
C ILE A 111 -1.65 1.49 -6.86
N GLY A 112 -2.26 1.92 -5.75
CA GLY A 112 -1.98 3.25 -5.18
C GLY A 112 -2.65 4.43 -5.87
N LEU A 113 -2.78 4.41 -7.20
CA LEU A 113 -3.28 5.53 -8.02
C LEU A 113 -4.81 5.76 -7.94
N ALA A 114 -5.56 4.77 -7.43
CA ALA A 114 -7.01 4.86 -7.26
C ALA A 114 -7.44 5.33 -5.84
N SER A 115 -6.47 5.52 -4.94
CA SER A 115 -6.69 6.05 -3.60
C SER A 115 -6.30 7.52 -3.52
N THR A 116 -6.88 8.27 -2.59
CA THR A 116 -6.36 9.60 -2.22
C THR A 116 -4.99 9.39 -1.59
N VAL A 117 -3.94 9.66 -2.35
CA VAL A 117 -2.57 9.55 -1.88
C VAL A 117 -2.14 10.93 -1.41
N TYR A 118 -1.94 11.08 -0.09
CA TYR A 118 -1.43 12.31 0.52
C TYR A 118 0.06 12.25 0.85
N PHE A 119 0.72 11.12 0.58
CA PHE A 119 2.08 10.83 1.05
C PHE A 119 3.11 11.00 -0.06
N TRP A 120 4.22 11.63 0.28
CA TRP A 120 5.37 11.78 -0.61
C TRP A 120 6.05 10.44 -0.86
N SER A 121 6.06 9.54 0.13
CA SER A 121 6.65 8.21 0.02
C SER A 121 6.09 7.39 -1.13
N PHE A 122 4.79 7.49 -1.44
CA PHE A 122 4.21 6.80 -2.61
C PHE A 122 4.88 7.24 -3.91
N TRP A 123 5.01 8.55 -4.09
CA TRP A 123 5.63 9.13 -5.28
C TRP A 123 7.11 8.76 -5.35
N ALA A 124 7.81 8.79 -4.21
CA ALA A 124 9.19 8.38 -4.14
C ALA A 124 9.38 6.88 -4.43
N VAL A 125 8.46 6.01 -4.01
CA VAL A 125 8.45 4.59 -4.40
C VAL A 125 8.30 4.47 -5.91
N ILE A 126 7.35 5.18 -6.54
CA ILE A 126 7.20 5.16 -8.00
C ILE A 126 8.49 5.60 -8.70
N VAL A 127 9.07 6.72 -8.26
CA VAL A 127 10.31 7.23 -8.84
C VAL A 127 11.46 6.24 -8.64
N ALA A 128 11.62 5.66 -7.46
CA ALA A 128 12.64 4.65 -7.18
C ALA A 128 12.50 3.42 -8.07
N LEU A 129 11.26 2.98 -8.34
CA LEU A 129 10.97 1.87 -9.25
C LEU A 129 11.34 2.21 -10.70
N ILE A 130 10.98 3.41 -11.18
CA ILE A 130 11.40 3.91 -12.50
C ILE A 130 12.93 3.96 -12.59
N VAL A 131 13.57 4.53 -11.59
CA VAL A 131 15.02 4.69 -11.52
C VAL A 131 15.75 3.34 -11.50
N ALA A 132 15.20 2.35 -10.79
CA ALA A 132 15.76 0.99 -10.71
C ALA A 132 15.75 0.27 -12.08
N ALA A 133 14.84 0.64 -12.99
CA ALA A 133 14.79 0.17 -14.37
C ALA A 133 14.89 -1.37 -14.53
N SER A 134 14.37 -2.13 -13.56
CA SER A 134 14.41 -3.59 -13.56
C SER A 134 13.01 -4.14 -13.28
N PRO A 135 12.32 -4.73 -14.29
CA PRO A 135 10.97 -5.25 -14.11
C PRO A 135 10.87 -6.31 -13.00
N ALA A 136 11.91 -7.13 -12.82
CA ALA A 136 11.95 -8.16 -11.77
C ALA A 136 11.99 -7.53 -10.37
N LEU A 137 12.83 -6.52 -10.15
CA LEU A 137 12.85 -5.77 -8.89
C LEU A 137 11.56 -4.99 -8.70
N GLY A 138 11.02 -4.43 -9.80
CA GLY A 138 9.74 -3.75 -9.84
C GLY A 138 8.60 -4.61 -9.29
N LEU A 139 8.53 -5.86 -9.73
CA LEU A 139 7.56 -6.85 -9.24
C LEU A 139 7.72 -7.09 -7.73
N LEU A 140 8.94 -7.36 -7.27
CA LEU A 140 9.21 -7.70 -5.87
C LEU A 140 8.91 -6.53 -4.93
N LEU A 141 9.46 -5.37 -5.23
CA LEU A 141 9.34 -4.15 -4.43
C LEU A 141 7.90 -3.61 -4.48
N GLY A 142 7.28 -3.66 -5.66
CA GLY A 142 5.87 -3.34 -5.84
C GLY A 142 4.96 -4.25 -5.02
N ALA A 143 5.20 -5.56 -5.01
CA ALA A 143 4.44 -6.51 -4.19
C ALA A 143 4.59 -6.20 -2.69
N GLY A 144 5.82 -5.95 -2.24
CA GLY A 144 6.10 -5.56 -0.85
C GLY A 144 5.38 -4.29 -0.45
N TYR A 145 5.39 -3.26 -1.30
CA TYR A 145 4.63 -2.02 -1.10
C TYR A 145 3.12 -2.30 -0.98
N GLY A 146 2.56 -3.10 -1.90
CA GLY A 146 1.14 -3.46 -1.89
C GLY A 146 0.72 -4.19 -0.62
N ILE A 147 1.52 -5.17 -0.17
CA ILE A 147 1.32 -5.88 1.10
C ILE A 147 1.39 -4.91 2.28
N GLY A 148 2.44 -4.07 2.30
CA GLY A 148 2.64 -3.05 3.33
C GLY A 148 1.38 -2.22 3.52
N ARG A 149 0.80 -1.70 2.43
CA ARG A 149 -0.44 -0.92 2.49
C ARG A 149 -1.66 -1.68 2.97
N ALA A 150 -1.72 -2.99 2.74
CA ALA A 150 -2.84 -3.84 3.13
C ALA A 150 -2.80 -4.29 4.60
N LEU A 151 -1.60 -4.44 5.19
CA LEU A 151 -1.41 -4.86 6.59
C LEU A 151 -2.23 -4.06 7.63
N PRO A 152 -2.32 -2.71 7.56
CA PRO A 152 -3.22 -1.90 8.39
C PRO A 152 -4.62 -2.43 8.59
N VAL A 153 -5.23 -2.82 7.47
CA VAL A 153 -6.63 -3.24 7.43
C VAL A 153 -6.82 -4.48 8.31
N PHE A 154 -5.79 -5.32 8.36
CA PHE A 154 -5.78 -6.57 9.12
C PHE A 154 -5.37 -6.41 10.57
N ALA A 155 -4.45 -5.49 10.86
CA ALA A 155 -4.16 -5.11 12.24
C ALA A 155 -5.44 -4.66 12.95
N VAL A 156 -6.27 -3.84 12.30
CA VAL A 156 -7.58 -3.42 12.82
C VAL A 156 -8.56 -4.59 12.93
N ALA A 157 -8.71 -5.38 11.86
CA ALA A 157 -9.66 -6.50 11.83
C ALA A 157 -9.33 -7.63 12.82
N GLY A 158 -8.05 -7.82 13.14
CA GLY A 158 -7.52 -8.88 14.00
C GLY A 158 -7.28 -8.48 15.46
N ALA A 159 -7.12 -7.19 15.75
CA ALA A 159 -6.86 -6.72 17.12
C ALA A 159 -8.09 -6.07 17.78
N LEU A 160 -8.89 -5.28 17.06
CA LEU A 160 -9.84 -4.37 17.69
C LEU A 160 -11.26 -4.95 17.82
N GLU A 161 -11.99 -4.50 18.85
CA GLU A 161 -13.43 -4.69 18.99
C GLU A 161 -14.22 -3.72 18.10
N GLU A 162 -15.48 -4.05 17.79
CA GLU A 162 -16.36 -3.22 16.94
C GLU A 162 -16.47 -1.78 17.45
N SER A 163 -16.56 -1.55 18.76
CA SER A 163 -16.59 -0.23 19.39
C SER A 163 -15.28 0.56 19.22
N GLU A 164 -14.14 -0.13 19.15
CA GLU A 164 -12.81 0.48 19.04
C GLU A 164 -12.44 0.78 17.59
N ILE A 165 -13.01 0.05 16.63
CA ILE A 165 -12.73 0.22 15.19
C ILE A 165 -13.12 1.61 14.73
N GLU A 166 -14.30 2.11 15.08
CA GLU A 166 -14.76 3.43 14.62
C GLU A 166 -13.88 4.56 15.18
N THR A 167 -13.64 4.54 16.49
CA THR A 167 -12.72 5.47 17.18
C THR A 167 -11.31 5.43 16.60
N THR A 168 -10.80 4.24 16.27
CA THR A 168 -9.48 4.07 15.67
C THR A 168 -9.44 4.60 14.24
N LEU A 169 -10.47 4.32 13.43
CA LEU A 169 -10.55 4.81 12.05
C LEU A 169 -10.66 6.33 11.99
N ASP A 170 -11.40 6.94 12.91
CA ASP A 170 -11.43 8.40 13.05
C ASP A 170 -10.07 8.95 13.49
N SER A 171 -9.39 8.28 14.43
CA SER A 171 -8.03 8.66 14.81
C SER A 171 -7.03 8.54 13.65
N TRP A 172 -7.20 7.57 12.75
CA TRP A 172 -6.35 7.38 11.57
C TRP A 172 -6.65 8.41 10.48
N ARG A 173 -7.91 8.85 10.37
CA ARG A 173 -8.29 9.97 9.52
C ARG A 173 -7.55 11.24 9.92
N ASP A 174 -7.27 11.39 11.21
CA ASP A 174 -6.60 12.56 11.80
C ASP A 174 -5.09 12.35 12.03
N ARG A 175 -4.59 11.10 12.04
CA ARG A 175 -3.19 10.73 12.31
C ARG A 175 -2.66 9.70 11.33
N ASP A 176 -1.91 10.20 10.36
CA ASP A 176 -1.14 9.52 9.31
C ASP A 176 -0.10 8.46 9.78
N GLN A 177 -0.01 8.10 11.07
CA GLN A 177 1.13 7.37 11.62
C GLN A 177 1.34 5.97 11.05
N LEU A 178 0.28 5.22 10.79
CA LEU A 178 0.41 3.86 10.29
C LEU A 178 0.90 3.83 8.83
N VAL A 179 0.41 4.77 8.02
CA VAL A 179 0.89 4.93 6.64
C VAL A 179 2.32 5.46 6.62
N LYS A 180 2.71 6.32 7.58
CA LYS A 180 4.10 6.72 7.81
C LYS A 180 4.99 5.51 8.11
N THR A 181 4.60 4.64 9.04
CA THR A 181 5.39 3.45 9.40
C THR A 181 5.58 2.50 8.22
N LEU A 182 4.54 2.31 7.41
CA LEU A 182 4.61 1.40 6.25
C LEU A 182 5.36 2.01 5.08
N SER A 183 5.27 3.32 4.91
CA SER A 183 6.11 4.08 3.99
C SER A 183 7.59 3.94 4.37
N LEU A 184 7.91 4.07 5.65
CA LEU A 184 9.26 3.87 6.17
C LEU A 184 9.75 2.43 5.98
N MET A 185 8.89 1.43 6.20
CA MET A 185 9.22 0.03 5.94
C MET A 185 9.47 -0.24 4.45
N ALA A 186 8.62 0.30 3.56
CA ALA A 186 8.83 0.18 2.11
C ALA A 186 10.12 0.88 1.66
N THR A 187 10.40 2.08 2.18
CA THR A 187 11.65 2.80 1.96
C THR A 187 12.86 2.01 2.47
N ALA A 188 12.77 1.41 3.66
CA ALA A 188 13.84 0.60 4.23
C ALA A 188 14.09 -0.68 3.41
N LEU A 189 13.03 -1.37 2.97
CA LEU A 189 13.14 -2.56 2.11
C LEU A 189 13.68 -2.20 0.72
N LEU A 190 13.28 -1.06 0.17
CA LEU A 190 13.85 -0.51 -1.07
C LEU A 190 15.34 -0.22 -0.91
N ALA A 191 15.73 0.47 0.16
CA ALA A 191 17.14 0.76 0.46
C ALA A 191 17.97 -0.51 0.61
N LEU A 192 17.45 -1.52 1.31
CA LEU A 192 18.13 -2.81 1.49
C LEU A 192 18.20 -3.64 0.21
N GLY A 193 17.11 -3.71 -0.57
CA GLY A 193 17.08 -4.46 -1.83
C GLY A 193 17.98 -3.84 -2.90
N VAL A 194 18.04 -2.51 -2.93
CA VAL A 194 18.95 -1.75 -3.79
C VAL A 194 20.41 -1.96 -3.38
N TRP A 195 20.72 -1.95 -2.08
CA TRP A 195 22.08 -2.16 -1.56
C TRP A 195 22.66 -3.52 -1.97
N GLN A 196 21.84 -4.55 -2.11
CA GLN A 196 22.29 -5.89 -2.53
C GLN A 196 22.68 -5.99 -4.01
N LEU A 197 22.49 -4.93 -4.79
CA LEU A 197 22.66 -4.91 -6.25
C LEU A 197 23.76 -3.95 -6.73
N VAL A 198 24.40 -3.22 -5.83
CA VAL A 198 25.53 -2.32 -6.07
C VAL A 198 26.78 -2.93 -5.43
#